data_AF-A0A016VVY0-F1
#
_entry.id   AF-A0A016VVY0-F1
#
_cell.length_a   1.000
_cell.length_b   1.000
_cell.length_c   1.000
_cell.angle_alpha   90.00
_cell.angle_beta   90.00
_cell.angle_gamma   90.00
#
_symmetry.space_group_name_H-M   'P 1'
#
loop_
_entity.id
_entity.type
_entity.pdbx_description
1 polymer ?
#
loop_
_entity_poly.entity_id
_entity_poly.type
_entity_poly.pdbx_seq_one_letter_code
_entity_poly.pdbx_strand_id
1 'polypeptide(L)'
;MLCTYNARTVSTNADLHALLEAAGRIKFHVIALQETKSKKSEVRQLNDGTLIIRGEKFPSRNVGGVGFVVHPSVVHLVDSHEILSPRLAILRLHLPRRKSISIINCYSPTLTADESELDTFYERLEDVIHNEKSFYKFVVGDFNAQLGKAEDDEYRIGRFGLGDRNENGNRLAGLLSAARLFHGNSVFMKKDHRRWTWESPNGTTHTEIDHILTNRRWCLLDVSVVPSFCCGSDHRLLRAKIRFSCTIEKNVCHRGGGKRAVVYDGAVLEKALSELDWHIMEDPTEDYDLLLQKLQACAERASTPQTTNLERISIATKELIERRRALRLDPNASHIEQLIANACCRRALQEDLQKHRRK
;
A
#
# COMPACT_ATOMS: atom_id res chain seq x y z
N MET A 1 2.23 -0.44 -15.13
CA MET A 1 2.13 0.99 -14.75
C MET A 1 0.66 1.29 -14.53
N LEU A 2 0.28 1.83 -13.38
CA LEU A 2 -1.10 2.22 -13.07
C LEU A 2 -1.17 3.74 -13.12
N CYS A 3 -2.14 4.31 -13.84
CA CYS A 3 -2.34 5.75 -13.92
C CYS A 3 -3.74 6.11 -13.44
N THR A 4 -3.91 7.34 -12.98
CA THR A 4 -5.22 7.96 -12.70
C THR A 4 -5.28 9.33 -13.36
N TYR A 5 -6.45 9.70 -13.86
CA TYR A 5 -6.64 10.92 -14.60
C TYR A 5 -8.09 11.40 -14.61
N ASN A 6 -8.33 12.55 -13.99
CA ASN A 6 -9.55 13.29 -14.19
C ASN A 6 -9.48 14.00 -15.56
N ALA A 7 -10.27 13.49 -16.51
CA ALA A 7 -10.24 13.96 -17.88
C ALA A 7 -11.13 15.18 -18.12
N ARG A 8 -11.91 15.60 -17.11
CA ARG A 8 -12.95 16.65 -17.17
C ARG A 8 -14.12 16.35 -18.13
N THR A 9 -13.87 15.72 -19.27
CA THR A 9 -14.89 15.09 -20.13
C THR A 9 -14.24 14.08 -21.06
N VAL A 10 -14.89 12.91 -21.21
CA VAL A 10 -14.61 11.93 -22.27
C VAL A 10 -15.94 11.43 -22.81
N SER A 11 -16.84 12.37 -23.07
CA SER A 11 -18.24 12.06 -23.39
C SER A 11 -18.43 11.77 -24.88
N THR A 12 -17.57 12.34 -25.75
CA THR A 12 -17.61 12.12 -27.19
C THR A 12 -16.53 11.14 -27.66
N ASN A 13 -16.66 10.63 -28.88
CA ASN A 13 -15.62 9.83 -29.51
C ASN A 13 -14.37 10.65 -29.85
N ALA A 14 -14.52 11.96 -30.09
CA ALA A 14 -13.40 12.86 -30.34
C ALA A 14 -12.54 13.03 -29.07
N ASP A 15 -13.17 13.24 -27.91
CA ASP A 15 -12.48 13.33 -26.62
C ASP A 15 -11.72 12.03 -26.31
N LEU A 16 -12.38 10.89 -26.54
CA LEU A 16 -11.76 9.58 -26.34
C LEU A 16 -10.57 9.38 -27.27
N HIS A 17 -10.67 9.79 -28.53
CA HIS A 17 -9.57 9.67 -29.48
C HIS A 17 -8.38 10.54 -29.08
N ALA A 18 -8.61 11.80 -28.69
CA ALA A 18 -7.55 12.70 -28.19
C ALA A 18 -6.84 12.13 -26.96
N LEU A 19 -7.60 11.54 -26.03
CA LEU A 19 -7.06 10.87 -24.85
C LEU A 19 -6.18 9.67 -25.22
N LEU A 20 -6.62 8.85 -26.18
CA LEU A 20 -5.88 7.67 -26.63
C LEU A 20 -4.60 8.04 -27.40
N GLU A 21 -4.65 9.09 -28.22
CA GLU A 21 -3.46 9.64 -28.89
C GLU A 21 -2.41 10.13 -27.88
N ALA A 22 -2.85 10.83 -26.83
CA ALA A 22 -1.95 11.22 -25.73
C ALA A 22 -1.43 10.00 -24.95
N ALA A 23 -2.29 9.00 -24.72
CA ALA A 23 -1.93 7.76 -24.03
C ALA A 23 -0.90 6.93 -24.82
N GLY A 24 -0.96 6.93 -26.15
CA GLY A 24 0.00 6.25 -27.03
C GLY A 24 1.45 6.74 -26.89
N ARG A 25 1.64 7.96 -26.36
CA ARG A 25 2.97 8.56 -26.13
C ARG A 25 3.58 8.18 -24.78
N ILE A 26 2.85 7.46 -23.94
CA ILE A 26 3.28 7.11 -22.59
C ILE A 26 3.20 5.62 -22.33
N LYS A 27 4.03 5.13 -21.41
CA LYS A 27 3.94 3.75 -20.92
C LYS A 27 2.86 3.67 -19.83
N PHE A 28 1.76 2.99 -20.13
CA PHE A 28 0.70 2.67 -19.17
C PHE A 28 0.30 1.18 -19.29
N HIS A 29 -0.46 0.67 -18.32
CA HIS A 29 -1.12 -0.64 -18.42
C HIS A 29 -2.61 -0.48 -18.13
N VAL A 30 -2.94 0.33 -17.11
CA VAL A 30 -4.29 0.76 -16.80
C VAL A 30 -4.27 2.26 -16.54
N ILE A 31 -5.24 2.99 -17.08
CA ILE A 31 -5.57 4.37 -16.71
C ILE A 31 -6.97 4.36 -16.11
N ALA A 32 -7.09 4.73 -14.84
CA ALA A 32 -8.37 5.01 -14.21
C ALA A 32 -8.82 6.42 -14.61
N LEU A 33 -10.03 6.54 -15.16
CA LEU A 33 -10.59 7.80 -15.62
C LEU A 33 -11.67 8.31 -14.68
N GLN A 34 -11.64 9.61 -14.38
CA GLN A 34 -12.69 10.33 -13.67
C GLN A 34 -13.30 11.41 -14.56
N GLU A 35 -14.50 11.86 -14.20
CA GLU A 35 -15.31 12.83 -14.97
C GLU A 35 -15.46 12.53 -16.46
N THR A 36 -15.64 11.26 -16.81
CA THR A 36 -15.90 10.88 -18.21
C THR A 36 -17.19 11.50 -18.75
N LYS A 37 -18.16 11.82 -17.87
CA LYS A 37 -19.45 12.44 -18.21
C LYS A 37 -20.23 11.68 -19.30
N SER A 38 -20.00 10.38 -19.41
CA SER A 38 -20.71 9.52 -20.36
C SER A 38 -22.19 9.41 -19.98
N LYS A 39 -23.10 9.51 -20.96
CA LYS A 39 -24.54 9.34 -20.73
C LYS A 39 -24.97 7.88 -20.55
N LYS A 40 -24.14 6.94 -20.97
CA LYS A 40 -24.40 5.50 -20.89
C LYS A 40 -23.14 4.78 -20.47
N SER A 41 -23.31 3.72 -19.70
CA SER A 41 -22.24 2.78 -19.44
C SER A 41 -21.89 2.04 -20.72
N GLU A 42 -20.60 1.91 -21.02
CA GLU A 42 -20.08 1.27 -22.22
C GLU A 42 -18.84 0.45 -21.88
N VAL A 43 -18.78 -0.75 -22.44
CA VAL A 43 -17.58 -1.57 -22.46
C VAL A 43 -17.28 -1.85 -23.92
N ARG A 44 -16.12 -1.40 -24.38
CA ARG A 44 -15.73 -1.50 -25.79
C ARG A 44 -14.27 -1.89 -25.89
N GLN A 45 -14.00 -2.92 -26.68
CA GLN A 45 -12.64 -3.22 -27.12
C GLN A 45 -12.42 -2.62 -28.50
N LEU A 46 -11.31 -1.89 -28.67
CA LEU A 46 -10.91 -1.26 -29.92
C LEU A 46 -10.15 -2.25 -30.80
N ASN A 47 -9.95 -1.88 -32.08
CA ASN A 47 -9.29 -2.74 -33.07
C ASN A 47 -7.83 -3.05 -32.73
N ASP A 48 -7.16 -2.17 -32.00
CA ASP A 48 -5.79 -2.37 -31.49
C ASP A 48 -5.74 -3.28 -30.24
N GLY A 49 -6.90 -3.75 -29.78
CA GLY A 49 -7.07 -4.58 -28.60
C GLY A 49 -7.25 -3.80 -27.30
N THR A 50 -7.23 -2.47 -27.31
CA THR A 50 -7.38 -1.62 -26.11
C THR A 50 -8.81 -1.76 -25.57
N LEU A 51 -8.94 -2.06 -24.27
CA LEU A 51 -10.25 -2.19 -23.63
C LEU A 51 -10.62 -0.88 -22.91
N ILE A 52 -11.80 -0.37 -23.25
CA ILE A 52 -12.39 0.84 -22.68
C ILE A 52 -13.60 0.44 -21.85
N ILE A 53 -13.65 0.92 -20.61
CA ILE A 53 -14.77 0.77 -19.69
C ILE A 53 -15.17 2.17 -19.26
N ARG A 54 -16.41 2.59 -19.53
CA ARG A 54 -16.96 3.88 -19.10
C ARG A 54 -18.24 3.64 -18.33
N GLY A 55 -18.34 4.21 -17.14
CA GLY A 55 -19.57 4.28 -16.36
C GLY A 55 -20.38 5.52 -16.72
N GLU A 56 -21.68 5.42 -16.53
CA GLU A 56 -22.59 6.56 -16.69
C GLU A 56 -22.38 7.65 -15.63
N LYS A 57 -22.65 8.89 -16.02
CA LYS A 57 -22.74 10.04 -15.12
C LYS A 57 -24.08 10.05 -14.40
N PHE A 58 -24.26 10.95 -13.42
CA PHE A 58 -25.57 11.16 -12.82
C PHE A 58 -26.61 11.58 -13.89
N PRO A 59 -27.83 11.00 -13.91
CA PRO A 59 -28.84 11.34 -14.93
C PRO A 59 -29.17 12.84 -14.96
N SER A 60 -29.35 13.44 -13.79
CA SER A 60 -29.79 14.84 -13.60
C SER A 60 -28.65 15.87 -13.52
N ARG A 61 -27.40 15.45 -13.34
CA ARG A 61 -26.24 16.35 -13.18
C ARG A 61 -25.19 16.08 -14.25
N ASN A 62 -24.46 17.10 -14.70
CA ASN A 62 -23.32 16.89 -15.60
C ASN A 62 -22.04 16.53 -14.82
N VAL A 63 -22.16 15.58 -13.90
CA VAL A 63 -21.13 15.23 -12.91
C VAL A 63 -20.99 13.72 -12.84
N GLY A 64 -19.77 13.24 -12.58
CA GLY A 64 -19.45 11.82 -12.47
C GLY A 64 -19.12 11.16 -13.80
N GLY A 65 -19.20 9.84 -13.79
CA GLY A 65 -18.69 8.97 -14.83
C GLY A 65 -17.24 8.59 -14.53
N VAL A 66 -17.04 7.37 -14.07
CA VAL A 66 -15.72 6.77 -13.82
C VAL A 66 -15.49 5.63 -14.80
N GLY A 67 -14.23 5.32 -15.09
CA GLY A 67 -13.91 4.31 -16.09
C GLY A 67 -12.48 3.83 -16.07
N PHE A 68 -12.13 3.01 -17.04
CA PHE A 68 -10.79 2.49 -17.23
C PHE A 68 -10.42 2.44 -18.72
N VAL A 69 -9.16 2.73 -19.02
CA VAL A 69 -8.49 2.37 -20.27
C VAL A 69 -7.46 1.31 -19.94
N VAL A 70 -7.60 0.13 -20.53
CA VAL A 70 -6.75 -1.03 -20.27
C VAL A 70 -5.97 -1.36 -21.53
N HIS A 71 -4.64 -1.33 -21.40
CA HIS A 71 -3.72 -1.57 -22.50
C HIS A 71 -3.83 -3.03 -22.99
N PRO A 72 -3.75 -3.30 -24.31
CA PRO A 72 -3.93 -4.64 -24.89
C PRO A 72 -3.08 -5.72 -24.21
N SER A 73 -1.85 -5.36 -23.82
CA SER A 73 -0.90 -6.26 -23.16
C SER A 73 -1.35 -6.81 -21.81
N VAL A 74 -2.40 -6.26 -21.19
CA VAL A 74 -2.93 -6.74 -19.90
C VAL A 74 -4.42 -7.04 -19.94
N VAL A 75 -5.09 -6.88 -21.09
CA VAL A 75 -6.53 -7.19 -21.23
C VAL A 75 -6.82 -8.64 -20.90
N HIS A 76 -5.94 -9.58 -21.29
CA HIS A 76 -6.07 -11.01 -20.95
C HIS A 76 -5.93 -11.31 -19.44
N LEU A 77 -5.50 -10.34 -18.63
CA LEU A 77 -5.42 -10.46 -17.18
C LEU A 77 -6.67 -9.91 -16.49
N VAL A 78 -7.58 -9.26 -17.23
CA VAL A 78 -8.83 -8.73 -16.68
C VAL A 78 -9.74 -9.91 -16.34
N ASP A 79 -10.07 -10.02 -15.06
CA ASP A 79 -10.96 -11.05 -14.53
C ASP A 79 -12.41 -10.55 -14.51
N SER A 80 -12.62 -9.35 -13.96
CA SER A 80 -13.93 -8.70 -13.91
C SER A 80 -13.80 -7.18 -13.76
N HIS A 81 -14.87 -6.47 -14.09
CA HIS A 81 -15.01 -5.04 -13.86
C HIS A 81 -16.43 -4.72 -13.42
N GLU A 82 -16.59 -3.66 -12.65
CA GLU A 82 -17.86 -3.28 -12.05
C GLU A 82 -17.96 -1.76 -11.90
N ILE A 83 -19.08 -1.17 -12.34
CA ILE A 83 -19.39 0.24 -12.07
C ILE A 83 -20.42 0.25 -10.93
N LEU A 84 -19.97 0.63 -9.74
CA LEU A 84 -20.81 0.63 -8.53
C LEU A 84 -21.69 1.87 -8.45
N SER A 85 -21.16 3.00 -8.92
CA SER A 85 -21.87 4.27 -8.98
C SER A 85 -21.19 5.19 -10.02
N PRO A 86 -21.80 6.34 -10.37
CA PRO A 86 -21.13 7.35 -11.18
C PRO A 86 -19.79 7.85 -10.62
N ARG A 87 -19.48 7.57 -9.34
CA ARG A 87 -18.26 7.97 -8.64
C ARG A 87 -17.33 6.81 -8.28
N LEU A 88 -17.75 5.55 -8.43
CA LEU A 88 -16.99 4.38 -7.97
C LEU A 88 -17.03 3.24 -8.98
N ALA A 89 -15.85 2.72 -9.31
CA ALA A 89 -15.69 1.56 -10.18
C ALA A 89 -14.56 0.66 -9.71
N ILE A 90 -14.61 -0.62 -10.05
CA ILE A 90 -13.60 -1.60 -9.70
C ILE A 90 -13.16 -2.33 -10.97
N LEU A 91 -11.86 -2.49 -11.14
CA LEU A 91 -11.24 -3.38 -12.12
C LEU A 91 -10.43 -4.44 -11.36
N ARG A 92 -10.78 -5.72 -11.57
CA ARG A 92 -10.11 -6.86 -10.95
C ARG A 92 -9.24 -7.55 -12.00
N LEU A 93 -7.97 -7.73 -11.66
CA LEU A 93 -6.99 -8.41 -12.51
C LEU A 93 -6.50 -9.69 -11.82
N HIS A 94 -6.39 -10.76 -12.58
CA HIS A 94 -5.80 -12.02 -12.16
C HIS A 94 -4.46 -12.25 -12.86
N LEU A 95 -3.38 -12.30 -12.08
CA LEU A 95 -2.05 -12.62 -12.59
C LEU A 95 -1.78 -14.13 -12.45
N PRO A 96 -1.52 -14.85 -13.56
CA PRO A 96 -1.18 -16.27 -13.50
C PRO A 96 -0.01 -16.55 -12.54
N ARG A 97 -0.19 -17.49 -11.62
CA ARG A 97 0.80 -17.87 -10.58
C ARG A 97 1.16 -16.76 -9.57
N ARG A 98 0.41 -15.66 -9.54
CA ARG A 98 0.54 -14.60 -8.52
C ARG A 98 -0.80 -14.35 -7.85
N LYS A 99 -0.85 -13.34 -6.98
CA LYS A 99 -2.06 -12.94 -6.27
C LYS A 99 -2.90 -11.97 -7.10
N SER A 100 -4.20 -11.91 -6.80
CA SER A 100 -5.17 -10.99 -7.42
C SER A 100 -4.90 -9.53 -7.08
N ILE A 101 -5.30 -8.66 -8.00
CA ILE A 101 -5.22 -7.21 -7.88
C ILE A 101 -6.63 -6.63 -8.04
N SER A 102 -7.04 -5.76 -7.12
CA SER A 102 -8.20 -4.87 -7.33
C SER A 102 -7.71 -3.44 -7.48
N ILE A 103 -8.19 -2.77 -8.52
CA ILE A 103 -8.02 -1.34 -8.76
C ILE A 103 -9.39 -0.70 -8.57
N ILE A 104 -9.55 0.03 -7.47
CA ILE A 104 -10.75 0.78 -7.14
C ILE A 104 -10.52 2.20 -7.65
N ASN A 105 -11.35 2.63 -8.59
CA ASN A 105 -11.37 3.98 -9.15
C ASN A 105 -12.46 4.80 -8.44
N CYS A 106 -12.10 5.98 -7.95
CA CYS A 106 -13.03 6.87 -7.27
C CYS A 106 -12.99 8.31 -7.76
N TYR A 107 -14.12 9.00 -7.65
CA TYR A 107 -14.27 10.44 -7.84
C TYR A 107 -15.07 11.04 -6.69
N SER A 108 -14.37 11.57 -5.70
CA SER A 108 -14.97 12.12 -4.48
C SER A 108 -15.80 13.36 -4.78
N PRO A 109 -16.87 13.62 -4.02
CA PRO A 109 -17.54 14.92 -4.02
C PRO A 109 -16.55 16.05 -3.71
N THR A 110 -16.85 17.24 -4.24
CA THR A 110 -16.07 18.46 -4.00
C THR A 110 -16.30 18.97 -2.57
N LEU A 111 -15.47 19.91 -2.10
CA LEU A 111 -15.66 20.57 -0.78
C LEU A 111 -16.98 21.34 -0.66
N THR A 112 -17.66 21.61 -1.77
CA THR A 112 -18.98 22.29 -1.79
C THR A 112 -20.16 21.32 -1.67
N ALA A 113 -19.90 20.02 -1.65
CA ALA A 113 -20.94 19.02 -1.40
C ALA A 113 -21.41 19.13 0.05
N ASP A 114 -22.64 18.69 0.32
CA ASP A 114 -23.09 18.59 1.71
C ASP A 114 -22.31 17.50 2.45
N GLU A 115 -22.23 17.63 3.78
CA GLU A 115 -21.50 16.66 4.62
C GLU A 115 -22.06 15.25 4.47
N SER A 116 -23.38 15.12 4.24
CA SER A 116 -24.04 13.83 4.05
C SER A 116 -23.60 13.10 2.78
N GLU A 117 -23.43 13.80 1.64
CA GLU A 117 -22.91 13.23 0.39
C GLU A 117 -21.45 12.78 0.58
N LEU A 118 -20.65 13.56 1.32
CA LEU A 118 -19.27 13.21 1.64
C LEU A 118 -19.19 11.98 2.54
N ASP A 119 -19.93 11.95 3.65
CA ASP A 119 -19.96 10.82 4.59
C ASP A 119 -20.40 9.54 3.88
N THR A 120 -21.53 9.60 3.17
CA THR A 120 -22.06 8.47 2.39
C THR A 120 -21.04 7.95 1.37
N PHE A 121 -20.29 8.85 0.73
CA PHE A 121 -19.27 8.45 -0.23
C PHE A 121 -18.09 7.75 0.44
N TYR A 122 -17.55 8.30 1.54
CA TYR A 122 -16.39 7.74 2.23
C TYR A 122 -16.73 6.42 2.94
N GLU A 123 -17.91 6.30 3.56
CA GLU A 123 -18.41 5.05 4.14
C GLU A 123 -18.51 3.96 3.06
N ARG A 124 -19.16 4.28 1.93
CA ARG A 124 -19.29 3.34 0.82
C ARG A 124 -17.94 2.94 0.22
N LEU A 125 -17.00 3.88 0.10
CA LEU A 125 -15.65 3.61 -0.39
C LEU A 125 -14.90 2.68 0.58
N GLU A 126 -15.01 2.93 1.89
CA GLU A 126 -14.42 2.08 2.92
C GLU A 126 -14.98 0.65 2.87
N ASP A 127 -16.30 0.50 2.75
CA ASP A 127 -16.98 -0.80 2.61
C ASP A 127 -16.47 -1.57 1.39
N VAL A 128 -16.38 -0.89 0.25
CA VAL A 128 -15.84 -1.47 -0.98
C VAL A 128 -14.42 -1.97 -0.75
N ILE A 129 -13.56 -1.15 -0.13
CA ILE A 129 -12.16 -1.54 0.13
C ILE A 129 -12.11 -2.75 1.08
N HIS A 130 -12.94 -2.83 2.11
CA HIS A 130 -12.97 -3.94 3.06
C HIS A 130 -13.52 -5.24 2.45
N ASN A 131 -14.52 -5.12 1.59
CA ASN A 131 -15.15 -6.25 0.92
C ASN A 131 -14.25 -6.88 -0.15
N GLU A 132 -13.42 -6.08 -0.82
CA GLU A 132 -12.44 -6.62 -1.77
C GLU A 132 -11.46 -7.59 -1.10
N LYS A 133 -11.35 -8.81 -1.63
CA LYS A 133 -10.45 -9.85 -1.08
C LYS A 133 -9.10 -9.95 -1.80
N SER A 134 -8.86 -9.07 -2.77
CA SER A 134 -7.60 -9.05 -3.51
C SER A 134 -6.41 -8.79 -2.59
N PHE A 135 -5.31 -9.48 -2.88
CA PHE A 135 -4.08 -9.35 -2.10
C PHE A 135 -3.45 -7.96 -2.27
N TYR A 136 -3.45 -7.48 -3.51
CA TYR A 136 -3.08 -6.12 -3.86
C TYR A 136 -4.34 -5.29 -4.07
N LYS A 137 -4.44 -4.20 -3.34
CA LYS A 137 -5.49 -3.20 -3.52
C LYS A 137 -4.82 -1.89 -3.90
N PHE A 138 -5.31 -1.28 -4.96
CA PHE A 138 -4.98 0.08 -5.34
C PHE A 138 -6.27 0.88 -5.35
N VAL A 139 -6.32 1.97 -4.61
CA VAL A 139 -7.43 2.93 -4.67
C VAL A 139 -6.87 4.17 -5.34
N VAL A 140 -7.45 4.56 -6.46
CA VAL A 140 -6.92 5.63 -7.30
C VAL A 140 -8.04 6.54 -7.73
N GLY A 141 -7.74 7.82 -7.89
CA GLY A 141 -8.73 8.75 -8.37
C GLY A 141 -8.50 10.16 -7.90
N ASP A 142 -9.50 10.97 -8.19
CA ASP A 142 -9.62 12.33 -7.70
C ASP A 142 -10.45 12.30 -6.41
N PHE A 143 -9.78 12.62 -5.30
CA PHE A 143 -10.40 12.65 -3.98
C PHE A 143 -10.87 14.05 -3.58
N ASN A 144 -10.59 15.08 -4.38
CA ASN A 144 -10.81 16.47 -3.99
C ASN A 144 -10.21 16.79 -2.59
N ALA A 145 -9.12 16.10 -2.22
CA ALA A 145 -8.57 16.08 -0.87
C ALA A 145 -7.12 16.55 -0.89
N GLN A 146 -6.79 17.60 -0.14
CA GLN A 146 -5.42 18.01 0.09
C GLN A 146 -4.95 17.35 1.38
N LEU A 147 -4.08 16.36 1.27
CA LEU A 147 -3.64 15.59 2.43
C LEU A 147 -2.47 16.24 3.18
N GLY A 148 -1.60 16.94 2.45
CA GLY A 148 -0.40 17.55 3.01
C GLY A 148 0.61 16.54 3.54
N LYS A 149 1.49 17.00 4.43
CA LYS A 149 2.49 16.16 5.11
C LYS A 149 1.83 15.31 6.19
N ALA A 150 2.51 14.23 6.56
CA ALA A 150 2.09 13.41 7.70
C ALA A 150 2.24 14.18 9.02
N GLU A 151 1.27 13.99 9.91
CA GLU A 151 1.34 14.32 11.33
C GLU A 151 2.07 13.20 12.10
N ASP A 152 2.42 13.44 13.37
CA ASP A 152 3.37 12.60 14.12
C ASP A 152 2.93 11.13 14.30
N ASP A 153 1.63 10.86 14.33
CA ASP A 153 1.04 9.52 14.51
C ASP A 153 0.65 8.82 13.18
N GLU A 154 0.83 9.50 12.04
CA GLU A 154 0.33 9.05 10.74
C GLU A 154 1.36 8.29 9.90
N TYR A 155 1.81 7.13 10.39
CA TYR A 155 2.83 6.30 9.72
C TYR A 155 2.46 5.81 8.29
N ARG A 156 1.19 5.96 7.88
CA ARG A 156 0.66 5.57 6.57
C ARG A 156 0.79 6.67 5.53
N ILE A 157 1.03 7.89 5.98
CA ILE A 157 1.25 9.08 5.17
C ILE A 157 2.76 9.32 5.18
N GLY A 158 3.32 9.62 4.01
CA GLY A 158 4.72 9.99 3.90
C GLY A 158 4.96 11.48 4.18
N ARG A 159 6.22 11.81 4.46
CA ARG A 159 6.70 13.16 4.82
C ARG A 159 6.72 14.19 3.69
N PHE A 160 6.33 13.79 2.48
CA PHE A 160 6.55 14.57 1.26
C PHE A 160 5.26 15.10 0.63
N GLY A 161 4.10 15.09 1.31
CA GLY A 161 2.87 15.62 0.69
C GLY A 161 2.92 17.13 0.46
N LEU A 162 2.11 17.61 -0.49
CA LEU A 162 2.05 19.02 -0.89
C LEU A 162 0.94 19.78 -0.15
N GLY A 163 1.26 20.99 0.28
CA GLY A 163 0.29 21.93 0.86
C GLY A 163 -0.20 21.56 2.26
N ASP A 164 -1.16 22.35 2.74
CA ASP A 164 -1.83 22.14 4.01
C ASP A 164 -3.06 21.24 3.84
N ARG A 165 -3.41 20.55 4.93
CA ARG A 165 -4.51 19.61 4.94
C ARG A 165 -5.86 20.33 4.95
N ASN A 166 -6.77 19.91 4.06
CA ASN A 166 -8.16 20.39 4.06
C ASN A 166 -9.11 19.34 4.69
N GLU A 167 -10.40 19.66 4.83
CA GLU A 167 -11.39 18.77 5.45
C GLU A 167 -11.51 17.41 4.74
N ASN A 168 -11.53 17.41 3.40
CA ASN A 168 -11.47 16.17 2.62
C ASN A 168 -10.15 15.41 2.84
N GLY A 169 -9.06 16.12 3.11
CA GLY A 169 -7.78 15.58 3.53
C GLY A 169 -7.87 14.84 4.87
N ASN A 170 -8.57 15.39 5.85
CA ASN A 170 -8.83 14.72 7.14
C ASN A 170 -9.62 13.42 6.93
N ARG A 171 -10.65 13.45 6.07
CA ARG A 171 -11.45 12.25 5.72
C ARG A 171 -10.61 11.19 5.02
N LEU A 172 -9.74 11.62 4.09
CA LEU A 172 -8.79 10.74 3.43
C LEU A 172 -7.77 10.13 4.42
N ALA A 173 -7.26 10.91 5.38
CA ALA A 173 -6.38 10.40 6.43
C ALA A 173 -7.08 9.34 7.29
N GLY A 174 -8.34 9.60 7.70
CA GLY A 174 -9.19 8.63 8.38
C GLY A 174 -9.37 7.33 7.59
N LEU A 175 -9.72 7.43 6.31
CA LEU A 175 -9.84 6.29 5.39
C LEU A 175 -8.54 5.49 5.28
N LEU A 176 -7.38 6.16 5.18
CA LEU A 176 -6.08 5.49 5.12
C LEU A 176 -5.82 4.65 6.37
N SER A 177 -6.17 5.18 7.54
CA SER A 177 -6.06 4.49 8.83
C SER A 177 -7.00 3.29 8.89
N ALA A 178 -8.30 3.51 8.67
CA ALA A 178 -9.35 2.51 8.79
C ALA A 178 -9.16 1.35 7.79
N ALA A 179 -8.97 1.67 6.51
CA ALA A 179 -8.78 0.68 5.45
C ALA A 179 -7.33 0.14 5.35
N ARG A 180 -6.43 0.57 6.25
CA ARG A 180 -5.02 0.16 6.33
C ARG A 180 -4.27 0.36 5.01
N LEU A 181 -4.51 1.48 4.34
CA LEU A 181 -3.84 1.86 3.11
C LEU A 181 -2.60 2.72 3.41
N PHE A 182 -1.76 2.93 2.41
CA PHE A 182 -0.62 3.82 2.41
C PHE A 182 -0.81 4.85 1.31
N HIS A 183 -0.50 6.10 1.62
CA HIS A 183 -0.54 7.18 0.64
C HIS A 183 0.68 7.09 -0.28
N GLY A 184 0.47 6.80 -1.56
CA GLY A 184 1.55 6.60 -2.52
C GLY A 184 2.29 7.88 -2.87
N ASN A 185 1.60 9.01 -2.99
CA ASN A 185 2.21 10.24 -3.49
C ASN A 185 3.19 10.85 -2.47
N SER A 186 2.80 10.91 -1.19
CA SER A 186 3.64 11.54 -0.16
C SER A 186 4.81 10.68 0.32
N VAL A 187 4.93 9.44 -0.17
CA VAL A 187 6.05 8.54 0.13
C VAL A 187 7.33 8.93 -0.61
N PHE A 188 7.24 9.51 -1.80
CA PHE A 188 8.39 9.78 -2.66
C PHE A 188 8.72 11.27 -2.67
N MET A 189 10.01 11.59 -2.57
CA MET A 189 10.49 12.96 -2.76
C MET A 189 10.39 13.33 -4.25
N LYS A 190 9.80 14.50 -4.53
CA LYS A 190 9.62 15.04 -5.89
C LYS A 190 9.98 16.50 -5.92
N LYS A 191 10.41 16.94 -7.11
CA LYS A 191 10.51 18.37 -7.45
C LYS A 191 9.10 18.96 -7.51
N ASP A 192 8.97 20.23 -7.15
CA ASP A 192 7.68 20.91 -6.98
C ASP A 192 6.80 20.83 -8.23
N HIS A 193 7.37 21.06 -9.40
CA HIS A 193 6.65 20.98 -10.68
C HIS A 193 6.10 19.58 -11.02
N ARG A 194 6.48 18.51 -10.28
CA ARG A 194 5.97 17.14 -10.45
C ARG A 194 5.06 16.67 -9.31
N ARG A 195 4.71 17.54 -8.35
CA ARG A 195 3.88 17.18 -7.20
C ARG A 195 2.40 17.43 -7.40
N TRP A 196 2.04 18.64 -7.81
CA TRP A 196 0.63 19.01 -7.92
C TRP A 196 -0.09 18.19 -9.00
N THR A 197 -1.36 17.91 -8.85
CA THR A 197 -2.13 17.14 -9.85
C THR A 197 -3.20 17.99 -10.50
N TRP A 198 -3.56 19.12 -9.89
CA TRP A 198 -4.58 20.03 -10.39
C TRP A 198 -4.07 21.48 -10.42
N GLU A 199 -4.52 22.21 -11.42
CA GLU A 199 -4.31 23.64 -11.60
C GLU A 199 -5.65 24.38 -11.63
N SER A 200 -5.74 25.48 -10.89
CA SER A 200 -6.96 26.30 -10.90
C SER A 200 -7.22 26.93 -12.27
N PRO A 201 -8.48 27.27 -12.62
CA PRO A 201 -8.81 27.83 -13.93
C PRO A 201 -8.07 29.13 -14.29
N ASN A 202 -7.61 29.88 -13.29
CA ASN A 202 -6.81 31.09 -13.46
C ASN A 202 -5.28 30.84 -13.56
N GLY A 203 -4.84 29.58 -13.46
CA GLY A 203 -3.44 29.16 -13.58
C GLY A 203 -2.54 29.49 -12.38
N THR A 204 -3.10 29.98 -11.26
CA THR A 204 -2.30 30.47 -10.13
C THR A 204 -2.09 29.45 -9.03
N THR A 205 -3.06 28.57 -8.81
CA THR A 205 -3.11 27.69 -7.65
C THR A 205 -2.89 26.25 -8.10
N HIS A 206 -1.91 25.59 -7.48
CA HIS A 206 -1.54 24.22 -7.75
C HIS A 206 -1.76 23.36 -6.51
N THR A 207 -2.59 22.32 -6.63
CA THR A 207 -2.92 21.44 -5.49
C THR A 207 -2.71 19.97 -5.86
N GLU A 208 -2.61 19.12 -4.84
CA GLU A 208 -2.51 17.67 -4.97
C GLU A 208 -3.83 17.05 -4.47
N ILE A 209 -4.70 16.68 -5.41
CA ILE A 209 -6.04 16.13 -5.13
C ILE A 209 -6.29 14.77 -5.77
N ASP A 210 -5.45 14.37 -6.73
CA ASP A 210 -5.45 13.04 -7.31
C ASP A 210 -4.45 12.15 -6.57
N HIS A 211 -4.90 11.00 -6.07
CA HIS A 211 -4.08 10.15 -5.22
C HIS A 211 -4.05 8.71 -5.68
N ILE A 212 -2.92 8.04 -5.41
CA ILE A 212 -2.77 6.60 -5.55
C ILE A 212 -2.48 5.99 -4.19
N LEU A 213 -3.40 5.19 -3.69
CA LEU A 213 -3.33 4.53 -2.39
C LEU A 213 -3.08 3.03 -2.58
N THR A 214 -2.41 2.39 -1.62
CA THR A 214 -2.23 0.93 -1.66
C THR A 214 -2.18 0.29 -0.27
N ASN A 215 -2.67 -0.93 -0.14
CA ASN A 215 -2.48 -1.72 1.09
C ASN A 215 -1.05 -2.28 1.22
N ARG A 216 -0.23 -2.24 0.16
CA ARG A 216 1.14 -2.81 0.12
C ARG A 216 2.16 -1.78 -0.33
N ARG A 217 2.63 -0.92 0.59
CA ARG A 217 3.63 0.13 0.28
C ARG A 217 4.85 -0.36 -0.52
N TRP A 218 5.38 -1.54 -0.18
CA TRP A 218 6.59 -2.11 -0.78
C TRP A 218 6.47 -2.48 -2.26
N CYS A 219 5.25 -2.53 -2.82
CA CYS A 219 5.07 -2.76 -4.24
C CYS A 219 5.22 -1.48 -5.08
N LEU A 220 5.09 -0.30 -4.46
CA LEU A 220 5.29 0.99 -5.12
C LEU A 220 6.78 1.29 -5.23
N LEU A 221 7.24 1.51 -6.46
CA LEU A 221 8.59 1.96 -6.78
C LEU A 221 8.66 3.47 -7.02
N ASP A 222 7.58 4.04 -7.54
CA ASP A 222 7.47 5.46 -7.84
C ASP A 222 6.01 5.87 -7.98
N VAL A 223 5.68 7.09 -7.57
CA VAL A 223 4.41 7.76 -7.90
C VAL A 223 4.75 9.16 -8.38
N SER A 224 4.42 9.51 -9.62
CA SER A 224 4.74 10.83 -10.17
C SER A 224 3.79 11.23 -11.30
N VAL A 225 3.61 12.54 -11.44
CA VAL A 225 2.92 13.12 -12.60
C VAL A 225 3.71 12.83 -13.88
N VAL A 226 3.00 12.67 -14.99
CA VAL A 226 3.57 12.47 -16.33
C VAL A 226 3.40 13.74 -17.17
N PRO A 227 4.40 14.64 -17.22
CA PRO A 227 4.25 15.95 -17.87
C PRO A 227 4.01 15.88 -19.38
N SER A 228 4.41 14.79 -20.02
CA SER A 228 4.23 14.57 -21.46
C SER A 228 2.78 14.22 -21.85
N PHE A 229 1.91 13.96 -20.87
CA PHE A 229 0.50 13.67 -21.11
C PHE A 229 -0.31 14.96 -20.95
N CYS A 230 -0.88 15.45 -22.05
CA CYS A 230 -1.72 16.65 -22.08
C CYS A 230 -2.88 16.42 -23.04
N CYS A 231 -4.11 16.50 -22.54
CA CYS A 231 -5.33 16.46 -23.36
C CYS A 231 -6.33 17.54 -22.95
N GLY A 232 -5.84 18.69 -22.44
CA GLY A 232 -6.66 19.87 -22.17
C GLY A 232 -7.44 19.86 -20.84
N SER A 233 -7.22 18.87 -19.96
CA SER A 233 -7.71 18.94 -18.58
C SER A 233 -6.84 19.87 -17.73
N ASP A 234 -7.46 20.47 -16.72
CA ASP A 234 -6.82 21.15 -15.59
C ASP A 234 -6.14 20.17 -14.62
N HIS A 235 -6.41 18.87 -14.77
CA HIS A 235 -5.68 17.81 -14.07
C HIS A 235 -4.52 17.25 -14.90
N ARG A 236 -3.53 16.72 -14.19
CA ARG A 236 -2.34 16.06 -14.74
C ARG A 236 -2.38 14.57 -14.44
N LEU A 237 -1.99 13.76 -15.41
CA LEU A 237 -1.95 12.30 -15.26
C LEU A 237 -0.94 11.88 -14.19
N LEU A 238 -1.43 11.26 -13.13
CA LEU A 238 -0.61 10.68 -12.07
C LEU A 238 -0.34 9.20 -12.36
N ARG A 239 0.92 8.77 -12.24
CA ARG A 239 1.33 7.39 -12.56
C ARG A 239 2.11 6.76 -11.43
N ALA A 240 1.68 5.55 -11.05
CA ALA A 240 2.40 4.64 -10.19
C ALA A 240 3.18 3.56 -10.98
N LYS A 241 4.47 3.43 -10.63
CA LYS A 241 5.32 2.31 -11.02
C LYS A 241 5.24 1.24 -9.94
N ILE A 242 4.65 0.10 -10.31
CA ILE A 242 4.38 -1.01 -9.39
C ILE A 242 5.25 -2.21 -9.77
N ARG A 243 5.78 -2.90 -8.76
CA ARG A 243 6.51 -4.17 -8.91
C ARG A 243 5.89 -5.26 -8.05
N PHE A 244 5.48 -6.33 -8.71
CA PHE A 244 5.04 -7.57 -8.05
C PHE A 244 6.24 -8.51 -7.92
N SER A 245 6.45 -9.09 -6.72
CA SER A 245 7.58 -9.98 -6.46
C SER A 245 7.17 -11.08 -5.48
N CYS A 246 7.23 -12.32 -5.95
CA CYS A 246 6.89 -13.50 -5.15
C CYS A 246 7.80 -13.67 -3.93
N THR A 247 9.04 -13.20 -3.97
CA THR A 247 9.96 -13.23 -2.82
C THR A 247 9.48 -12.28 -1.73
N ILE A 248 9.10 -11.05 -2.10
CA ILE A 248 8.58 -10.07 -1.14
C ILE A 248 7.22 -10.52 -0.59
N GLU A 249 6.35 -11.08 -1.44
CA GLU A 249 5.08 -11.69 -1.02
C GLU A 249 5.29 -12.77 0.06
N LYS A 250 6.23 -13.69 -0.14
CA LYS A 250 6.55 -14.75 0.82
C LYS A 250 7.05 -14.19 2.15
N ASN A 251 7.95 -13.21 2.13
CA ASN A 251 8.50 -12.61 3.33
C ASN A 251 7.44 -11.92 4.20
N VAL A 252 6.39 -11.37 3.59
CA VAL A 252 5.28 -10.69 4.30
C VAL A 252 4.27 -11.68 4.89
N CYS A 253 4.07 -12.84 4.24
CA CYS A 253 3.23 -13.91 4.79
C CYS A 253 3.88 -14.62 5.99
N HIS A 254 5.21 -14.50 6.16
CA HIS A 254 5.85 -14.91 7.40
C HIS A 254 5.56 -13.83 8.43
N ARG A 255 4.69 -14.14 9.40
CA ARG A 255 4.59 -13.32 10.61
C ARG A 255 6.01 -13.22 11.17
N GLY A 256 6.57 -12.01 11.21
CA GLY A 256 7.74 -11.76 12.05
C GLY A 256 7.40 -12.32 13.42
N GLY A 257 8.31 -13.12 14.00
CA GLY A 257 8.11 -13.64 15.34
C GLY A 257 7.65 -12.49 16.23
N GLY A 258 6.55 -12.68 16.97
CA GLY A 258 6.03 -11.64 17.85
C GLY A 258 7.18 -11.07 18.68
N LYS A 259 7.13 -9.76 18.99
CA LYS A 259 8.10 -9.15 19.90
C LYS A 259 8.23 -10.09 21.10
N ARG A 260 9.41 -10.67 21.29
CA ARG A 260 9.64 -11.61 22.39
C ARG A 260 9.33 -10.85 23.67
N ALA A 261 8.40 -11.36 24.46
CA ALA A 261 8.18 -10.81 25.79
C ALA A 261 9.49 -10.96 26.56
N VAL A 262 10.04 -9.84 27.04
CA VAL A 262 11.18 -9.87 27.94
C VAL A 262 10.71 -10.52 29.23
N VAL A 263 11.37 -11.60 29.65
CA VAL A 263 11.09 -12.26 30.93
C VAL A 263 12.07 -11.68 31.94
N TYR A 264 11.56 -11.18 33.05
CA TYR A 264 12.37 -10.62 34.12
C TYR A 264 12.54 -11.66 35.22
N ASP A 265 13.76 -11.81 35.73
CA ASP A 265 14.00 -12.56 36.95
C ASP A 265 13.57 -11.71 38.16
N GLY A 266 12.56 -12.17 38.88
CA GLY A 266 12.00 -11.44 40.02
C GLY A 266 13.00 -11.18 41.15
N ALA A 267 13.90 -12.13 41.42
CA ALA A 267 14.89 -12.00 42.49
C ALA A 267 15.99 -10.99 42.11
N VAL A 268 16.41 -10.99 40.84
CA VAL A 268 17.37 -10.00 40.33
C VAL A 268 16.74 -8.60 40.28
N LEU A 269 15.45 -8.51 39.93
CA LEU A 269 14.72 -7.25 39.93
C LEU A 269 14.58 -6.65 41.33
N GLU A 270 14.16 -7.44 42.33
CA GLU A 270 14.07 -7.01 43.72
C GLU A 270 15.42 -6.55 44.28
N LYS A 271 16.49 -7.27 43.93
CA LYS A 271 17.84 -6.87 44.30
C LYS A 271 18.26 -5.55 43.64
N ALA A 272 17.98 -5.37 42.35
CA ALA A 272 18.31 -4.13 41.65
C ALA A 272 17.54 -2.93 42.20
N LEU A 273 16.27 -3.11 42.56
CA LEU A 273 15.43 -2.07 43.17
C LEU A 273 15.93 -1.63 44.56
N SER A 274 16.47 -2.56 45.36
CA SER A 274 16.97 -2.26 46.71
C SER A 274 18.36 -1.63 46.75
N GLU A 275 19.15 -1.75 45.67
CA GLU A 275 20.48 -1.13 45.55
C GLU A 275 20.42 0.35 45.12
N LEU A 276 19.27 0.83 44.64
CA LEU A 276 19.09 2.19 44.14
C LEU A 276 18.52 3.12 45.21
N ASP A 277 19.03 4.34 45.26
CA ASP A 277 18.46 5.42 46.06
C ASP A 277 17.27 6.05 45.33
N TRP A 278 16.11 6.11 45.99
CA TRP A 278 14.83 6.61 45.46
C TRP A 278 14.44 7.96 46.06
N HIS A 279 15.42 8.84 46.25
CA HIS A 279 15.16 10.22 46.60
C HIS A 279 14.29 10.93 45.54
N ILE A 280 13.31 11.69 46.03
CA ILE A 280 12.38 12.50 45.24
C ILE A 280 13.00 13.88 45.00
N MET A 281 13.15 14.26 43.74
CA MET A 281 13.70 15.56 43.35
C MET A 281 12.67 16.68 43.54
N GLU A 282 13.13 17.92 43.73
CA GLU A 282 12.25 19.09 43.88
C GLU A 282 11.55 19.48 42.55
N ASP A 283 12.21 19.27 41.41
CA ASP A 283 11.61 19.48 40.09
C ASP A 283 10.85 18.22 39.62
N PRO A 284 9.53 18.31 39.35
CA PRO A 284 8.74 17.14 38.96
C PRO A 284 9.10 16.52 37.60
N THR A 285 9.69 17.30 36.69
CA THR A 285 10.08 16.80 35.36
C THR A 285 11.37 16.00 35.47
N GLU A 286 12.36 16.55 36.18
CA GLU A 286 13.62 15.87 36.48
C GLU A 286 13.42 14.63 37.37
N ASP A 287 12.48 14.67 38.32
CA ASP A 287 12.10 13.51 39.14
C ASP A 287 11.56 12.37 38.26
N TYR A 288 10.66 12.69 37.33
CA TYR A 288 10.05 11.70 36.43
C TYR A 288 11.09 11.07 35.50
N ASP A 289 11.96 11.87 34.89
CA ASP A 289 13.00 11.38 33.99
C ASP A 289 14.01 10.49 34.73
N LEU A 290 14.39 10.88 35.96
CA LEU A 290 15.29 10.10 36.81
C LEU A 290 14.65 8.78 37.25
N LEU A 291 13.37 8.79 37.61
CA LEU A 291 12.58 7.60 37.93
C LEU A 291 12.56 6.63 36.75
N LEU A 292 12.27 7.14 35.54
CA LEU A 292 12.21 6.35 34.32
C LEU A 292 13.58 5.69 34.03
N GLN A 293 14.66 6.46 34.16
CA GLN A 293 16.02 5.97 33.92
C GLN A 293 16.41 4.86 34.91
N LYS A 294 16.10 5.03 36.20
CA LYS A 294 16.39 4.02 37.24
C LYS A 294 15.58 2.75 37.03
N LEU A 295 14.29 2.86 36.67
CA LEU A 295 13.44 1.70 36.36
C LEU A 295 13.92 0.96 35.11
N GLN A 296 14.36 1.68 34.08
CA GLN A 296 14.97 1.06 32.89
C GLN A 296 16.25 0.29 33.24
N ALA A 297 17.14 0.87 34.06
CA ALA A 297 18.36 0.19 34.50
C ALA A 297 18.07 -1.10 35.31
N CYS A 298 17.06 -1.08 36.18
CA CYS A 298 16.57 -2.27 36.88
C CYS A 298 16.04 -3.33 35.92
N ALA A 299 15.20 -2.93 34.96
CA ALA A 299 14.63 -3.82 33.97
C ALA A 299 15.72 -4.46 33.10
N GLU A 300 16.73 -3.71 32.69
CA GLU A 300 17.87 -4.22 31.92
C GLU A 300 18.67 -5.26 32.72
N ARG A 301 18.99 -4.97 33.99
CA ARG A 301 19.70 -5.91 34.88
C ARG A 301 18.92 -7.20 35.13
N ALA A 302 17.59 -7.10 35.25
CA ALA A 302 16.71 -8.24 35.50
C ALA A 302 16.29 -8.98 34.21
N SER A 303 16.61 -8.44 33.03
CA SER A 303 16.20 -9.04 31.77
C SER A 303 16.93 -10.36 31.53
N THR A 304 16.17 -11.45 31.38
CA THR A 304 16.72 -12.75 31.02
C THR A 304 16.51 -13.02 29.53
N PRO A 305 17.53 -13.50 28.80
CA PRO A 305 17.33 -14.01 27.46
C PRO A 305 16.40 -15.21 27.56
N GLN A 306 15.20 -15.12 27.00
CA GLN A 306 14.27 -16.24 26.95
C GLN A 306 14.90 -17.39 26.13
N THR A 307 15.53 -18.35 26.79
CA THR A 307 15.99 -19.58 26.14
C THR A 307 14.77 -20.46 25.88
N THR A 308 14.06 -20.18 24.78
CA THR A 308 13.07 -21.10 24.23
C THR A 308 13.78 -22.25 23.51
N ASN A 309 14.56 -23.03 24.24
CA ASN A 309 15.04 -24.33 23.77
C ASN A 309 14.30 -25.45 24.51
N LEU A 310 12.96 -25.46 24.42
CA LEU A 310 12.32 -26.74 24.21
C LEU A 310 12.67 -27.11 22.77
N GLU A 311 13.70 -27.95 22.61
CA GLU A 311 14.39 -28.16 21.34
C GLU A 311 13.42 -28.61 20.24
N ARG A 312 12.96 -27.64 19.45
CA ARG A 312 12.09 -27.82 18.28
C ARG A 312 12.70 -28.69 17.19
N ILE A 313 13.99 -28.89 17.27
CA ILE A 313 14.83 -29.54 16.28
C ILE A 313 15.66 -30.57 17.04
N SER A 314 15.57 -31.82 16.62
CA SER A 314 16.33 -32.92 17.21
C SER A 314 17.82 -32.72 17.03
N ILE A 315 18.61 -33.33 17.92
CA ILE A 315 20.08 -33.32 17.86
C ILE A 315 20.56 -33.85 16.50
N ALA A 316 19.96 -34.93 16.00
CA ALA A 316 20.26 -35.50 14.68
C ALA A 316 20.03 -34.49 13.54
N THR A 317 18.96 -33.69 13.58
CA THR A 317 18.71 -32.65 12.57
C THR A 317 19.72 -31.51 12.67
N LYS A 318 20.19 -31.17 13.88
CA LYS A 318 21.26 -30.16 14.06
C LYS A 318 22.58 -30.62 13.44
N GLU A 319 22.95 -31.90 13.61
CA GLU A 319 24.14 -32.49 12.99
C GLU A 319 24.07 -32.46 11.45
N LEU A 320 22.90 -32.74 10.87
CA LEU A 320 22.69 -32.62 9.42
C LEU A 320 22.87 -31.17 8.94
N ILE A 321 22.39 -30.18 9.70
CA ILE A 321 22.54 -28.76 9.37
C ILE A 321 24.01 -28.34 9.39
N GLU A 322 24.78 -28.80 10.38
CA GLU A 322 26.22 -28.54 10.46
C GLU A 322 26.98 -29.23 9.33
N ARG A 323 26.65 -30.48 9.01
CA ARG A 323 27.22 -31.18 7.85
C ARG A 323 26.97 -30.44 6.53
N ARG A 324 25.77 -29.89 6.34
CA ARG A 324 25.46 -29.04 5.19
C ARG A 324 26.27 -27.74 5.18
N ARG A 325 26.51 -27.12 6.35
CA ARG A 325 27.34 -25.92 6.46
C ARG A 325 28.78 -26.22 6.05
N ALA A 326 29.35 -27.33 6.56
CA ALA A 326 30.69 -27.78 6.19
C ALA A 326 30.82 -28.01 4.68
N LEU A 327 29.89 -28.75 4.06
CA LEU A 327 29.89 -29.02 2.60
C LEU A 327 29.70 -27.77 1.72
N ARG A 328 29.16 -26.69 2.29
CA ARG A 328 28.98 -25.43 1.57
C ARG A 328 30.22 -24.52 1.66
N LEU A 329 31.05 -24.73 2.68
CA LEU A 329 32.32 -24.04 2.89
C LEU A 329 33.50 -24.78 2.25
N ASP A 330 33.32 -26.07 1.95
CA ASP A 330 34.32 -26.90 1.29
C ASP A 330 34.36 -26.63 -0.24
N PRO A 331 35.48 -26.13 -0.78
CA PRO A 331 35.65 -25.87 -2.21
C PRO A 331 35.77 -27.15 -3.07
N ASN A 332 36.02 -28.32 -2.46
CA ASN A 332 36.14 -29.60 -3.16
C ASN A 332 34.85 -30.44 -3.14
N ALA A 333 33.81 -29.99 -2.43
CA ALA A 333 32.55 -30.72 -2.34
C ALA A 333 31.82 -30.74 -3.69
N SER A 334 31.40 -31.92 -4.12
CA SER A 334 30.67 -32.08 -5.39
C SER A 334 29.27 -31.47 -5.29
N HIS A 335 28.74 -31.04 -6.45
CA HIS A 335 27.39 -30.51 -6.53
C HIS A 335 26.33 -31.53 -6.06
N ILE A 336 26.57 -32.83 -6.30
CA ILE A 336 25.67 -33.92 -5.90
C ILE A 336 25.65 -34.06 -4.37
N GLU A 337 26.79 -33.98 -3.70
CA GLU A 337 26.87 -34.06 -2.23
C GLU A 337 26.14 -32.89 -1.56
N GLN A 338 26.28 -31.68 -2.11
CA GLN A 338 25.54 -30.52 -1.63
C GLN A 338 24.03 -30.68 -1.81
N LEU A 339 23.58 -31.24 -2.94
CA LEU A 339 22.16 -31.52 -3.19
C LEU A 339 21.59 -32.55 -2.22
N ILE A 340 22.33 -33.64 -1.97
CA ILE A 340 21.94 -34.69 -1.02
C ILE A 340 21.84 -34.11 0.40
N ALA A 341 22.85 -33.39 0.87
CA ALA A 341 22.84 -32.75 2.19
C ALA A 341 21.66 -31.77 2.34
N ASN A 342 21.35 -31.00 1.29
CA ASN A 342 20.19 -30.12 1.25
C ASN A 342 18.85 -30.87 1.31
N ALA A 343 18.75 -32.02 0.65
CA ALA A 343 17.53 -32.85 0.68
C ALA A 343 17.33 -33.49 2.06
N CYS A 344 18.39 -34.05 2.66
CA CYS A 344 18.36 -34.65 3.99
C CYS A 344 18.00 -33.62 5.07
N CYS A 345 18.62 -32.44 5.07
CA CYS A 345 18.29 -31.37 6.02
C CYS A 345 16.83 -30.94 5.93
N ARG A 346 16.30 -30.79 4.71
CA ARG A 346 14.90 -30.36 4.49
C ARG A 346 13.92 -31.39 5.02
N ARG A 347 14.18 -32.67 4.78
CA ARG A 347 13.33 -33.77 5.25
C ARG A 347 13.32 -33.87 6.78
N ALA A 348 14.49 -33.87 7.40
CA ALA A 348 14.63 -33.97 8.85
C ALA A 348 14.00 -32.76 9.60
N LEU A 349 14.20 -31.54 9.08
CA LEU A 349 13.51 -30.34 9.59
C LEU A 349 11.98 -30.44 9.48
N GLN A 350 11.48 -30.97 8.36
CA GLN A 350 10.04 -31.12 8.15
C GLN A 350 9.44 -32.14 9.12
N GLU A 351 10.14 -33.25 9.37
CA GLU A 351 9.72 -34.29 10.32
C GLU A 351 9.72 -33.78 11.77
N ASP A 352 10.76 -33.07 12.20
CA ASP A 352 10.82 -32.49 13.54
C ASP A 352 9.71 -31.45 13.77
N LEU A 353 9.44 -30.61 12.76
CA LEU A 353 8.33 -29.65 12.82
C LEU A 353 6.96 -30.33 12.83
N GLN A 354 6.79 -31.45 12.11
CA GLN A 354 5.55 -32.24 12.16
C GLN A 354 5.37 -32.92 13.52
N LYS A 355 6.43 -33.50 14.08
CA LYS A 355 6.41 -34.13 15.41
C LYS A 355 6.07 -33.12 16.51
N HIS A 356 6.63 -31.92 16.44
CA HIS A 356 6.31 -30.88 17.41
C HIS A 356 4.87 -30.38 17.27
N ARG A 357 4.32 -30.26 16.05
CA ARG A 357 2.91 -29.84 15.88
C ARG A 357 1.90 -30.85 16.43
N ARG A 358 2.31 -32.09 16.69
CA ARG A 358 1.48 -33.16 17.27
C ARG A 358 1.58 -33.25 18.80
N LYS A 359 2.55 -32.56 19.41
CA LYS A 359 2.65 -32.37 20.87
C LYS A 359 1.98 -31.06 21.24
#